data_AF-A0A0B5FVS0-F1
#
_entry.id   AF-A0A0B5FVS0-F1
#
_cell.length_a   1.000
_cell.length_b   1.000
_cell.length_c   1.000
_cell.angle_alpha   90.00
_cell.angle_beta   90.00
_cell.angle_gamma   90.00
#
_symmetry.space_group_name_H-M   'P 1'
#
loop_
_entity.id
_entity.type
_entity.pdbx_description
1 polymer ?
#
loop_
_entity_poly.entity_id
_entity_poly.type
_entity_poly.pdbx_seq_one_letter_code
_entity_poly.pdbx_strand_id
1 'polypeptide(L)'
;MKNVQEMQKHIESLCDKHRIEVCSHSSGGRAWRKKRRIAIRPVKSSITYAIALHEIGHILGDHQGGTRLDKEYGAWCWAKKNAATWSHTMENAMRKRLRNYIDRARNHKTAKCPENHPIFSLLEV
;
A
#
# COMPACT_ATOMS: atom_id res chain seq x y z
N MET A 1 -9.38 -4.53 18.74
CA MET A 1 -9.03 -3.75 17.53
C MET A 1 -8.49 -2.42 17.99
N LYS A 2 -7.36 -1.95 17.43
CA LYS A 2 -6.87 -0.58 17.72
C LYS A 2 -7.94 0.44 17.36
N ASN A 3 -8.04 1.52 18.13
CA ASN A 3 -8.98 2.59 17.82
C ASN A 3 -8.45 3.43 16.63
N VAL A 4 -9.31 4.20 15.98
CA VAL A 4 -8.95 5.00 14.79
C VAL A 4 -7.86 6.04 15.10
N GLN A 5 -7.86 6.63 16.30
CA GLN A 5 -6.84 7.60 16.71
C GLN A 5 -5.47 6.95 16.86
N GLU A 6 -5.39 5.71 17.35
CA GLU A 6 -4.13 4.95 17.44
C GLU A 6 -3.58 4.63 16.05
N MET A 7 -4.45 4.30 15.09
CA MET A 7 -4.05 4.08 13.70
C MET A 7 -3.51 5.38 13.06
N GLN A 8 -4.19 6.50 13.30
CA GLN A 8 -3.76 7.81 12.82
C GLN A 8 -2.39 8.21 13.42
N LYS A 9 -2.24 8.14 14.76
CA LYS A 9 -0.97 8.40 15.45
C LYS A 9 0.16 7.51 14.96
N HIS A 10 -0.16 6.26 14.64
CA HIS A 10 0.84 5.35 14.09
C HIS A 10 1.32 5.78 12.69
N ILE A 11 0.42 6.22 11.81
CA ILE A 11 0.79 6.77 10.50
C ILE A 11 1.63 8.03 10.66
N GLU A 12 1.24 8.94 11.54
CA GLU A 12 2.00 10.17 11.85
C GLU A 12 3.41 9.82 12.33
N SER A 13 3.52 8.93 13.31
CA SER A 13 4.81 8.48 13.84
C SER A 13 5.71 7.86 12.77
N LEU A 14 5.15 7.06 11.86
CA LEU A 14 5.90 6.50 10.74
C LEU A 14 6.37 7.59 9.77
N CYS A 15 5.50 8.56 9.45
CA CYS A 15 5.86 9.66 8.57
C CYS A 15 6.97 10.53 9.17
N ASP A 16 6.86 10.88 10.45
CA ASP A 16 7.87 11.67 11.17
C ASP A 16 9.20 10.94 11.25
N LYS A 17 9.18 9.68 11.70
CA LYS A 17 10.38 8.82 11.82
C LYS A 17 11.14 8.73 10.50
N HIS A 18 10.42 8.62 9.39
CA HIS A 18 10.99 8.45 8.07
C HIS A 18 11.09 9.75 7.28
N ARG A 19 10.79 10.92 7.87
CA ARG A 19 10.80 12.22 7.18
C ARG A 19 10.01 12.17 5.87
N ILE A 20 8.75 11.72 5.98
CA ILE A 20 7.81 11.66 4.87
C ILE A 20 6.82 12.81 5.02
N GLU A 21 6.76 13.67 4.02
CA GLU A 21 5.82 14.78 4.01
C GLU A 21 4.41 14.26 3.64
N VAL A 22 3.40 14.65 4.43
CA VAL A 22 2.00 14.28 4.21
C VAL A 22 1.24 15.47 3.62
N CYS A 23 0.68 15.29 2.43
CA CYS A 23 -0.29 16.22 1.86
C CYS A 23 -1.71 15.66 2.04
N SER A 24 -2.65 16.51 2.45
CA SER A 24 -4.06 16.14 2.48
C SER A 24 -4.59 15.97 1.05
N HIS A 25 -5.39 14.93 0.82
CA HIS A 25 -5.95 14.66 -0.50
C HIS A 25 -7.37 14.07 -0.40
N SER A 26 -8.27 14.52 -1.28
CA SER A 26 -9.68 14.10 -1.30
C SER A 26 -9.90 12.80 -2.10
N SER A 27 -9.11 12.52 -3.14
CA SER A 27 -9.28 11.35 -4.02
C SER A 27 -8.10 10.36 -3.99
N GLY A 28 -8.27 9.23 -3.30
CA GLY A 28 -7.28 8.14 -3.27
C GLY A 28 -6.01 8.44 -2.47
N GLY A 29 -4.97 7.63 -2.71
CA GLY A 29 -3.61 7.80 -2.17
C GLY A 29 -2.60 7.94 -3.30
N ARG A 30 -1.48 8.61 -3.03
CA ARG A 30 -0.35 8.74 -3.97
C ARG A 30 0.96 8.89 -3.22
N ALA A 31 2.04 8.31 -3.75
CA ALA A 31 3.39 8.48 -3.22
C ALA A 31 4.37 9.03 -4.26
N TRP A 32 5.25 9.94 -3.82
CA TRP A 32 6.37 10.48 -4.59
C TRP A 32 7.68 10.12 -3.90
N ARG A 33 8.20 8.92 -4.23
CA ARG A 33 9.41 8.35 -3.59
C ARG A 33 10.61 9.30 -3.55
N LYS A 34 10.98 9.92 -4.69
CA LYS A 34 12.13 10.83 -4.75
C LYS A 34 11.96 12.09 -3.88
N LYS A 35 10.72 12.55 -3.69
CA LYS A 35 10.39 13.72 -2.86
C LYS A 35 10.04 13.34 -1.42
N ARG A 36 10.06 12.04 -1.09
CA ARG A 36 9.59 11.47 0.18
C ARG A 36 8.26 12.07 0.64
N ARG A 37 7.30 12.10 -0.27
CA ARG A 37 5.98 12.72 -0.03
C ARG A 37 4.88 11.71 -0.29
N ILE A 38 3.85 11.71 0.53
CA ILE A 38 2.61 10.97 0.29
C ILE A 38 1.41 11.92 0.35
N ALA A 39 0.41 11.59 -0.45
CA ALA A 39 -0.93 12.11 -0.35
C ALA A 39 -1.81 10.98 0.17
N ILE A 40 -2.39 11.16 1.36
CA ILE A 40 -3.26 10.15 1.97
C ILE A 40 -4.56 10.80 2.42
N ARG A 41 -5.63 10.00 2.43
CA ARG A 41 -6.87 10.37 3.10
C ARG A 41 -6.68 10.29 4.61
N PRO A 42 -7.43 11.09 5.40
CA PRO A 42 -7.46 10.92 6.85
C PRO A 42 -7.80 9.48 7.23
N VAL A 43 -7.11 8.93 8.23
CA VAL A 43 -7.39 7.59 8.72
C VAL A 43 -8.68 7.61 9.51
N LYS A 44 -9.74 7.05 8.93
CA LYS A 44 -11.09 6.98 9.52
C LYS A 44 -11.57 5.55 9.75
N SER A 45 -10.80 4.57 9.28
CA SER A 45 -11.15 3.15 9.29
C SER A 45 -9.91 2.29 9.06
N SER A 46 -10.02 0.98 9.35
CA SER A 46 -8.98 -0.01 9.04
C SER A 46 -8.58 -0.02 7.56
N ILE A 47 -9.54 0.22 6.64
CA ILE A 47 -9.27 0.29 5.20
C ILE A 47 -8.44 1.52 4.84
N THR A 48 -8.82 2.70 5.35
CA THR A 48 -8.06 3.95 5.08
C THR A 48 -6.67 3.91 5.72
N TYR A 49 -6.54 3.25 6.87
CA TYR A 49 -5.26 2.93 7.49
C TYR A 49 -4.40 2.01 6.62
N ALA A 50 -4.95 0.91 6.09
CA ALA A 50 -4.22 0.00 5.20
C ALA A 50 -3.72 0.70 3.93
N ILE A 51 -4.53 1.61 3.37
CA ILE A 51 -4.14 2.42 2.22
C ILE A 51 -3.01 3.39 2.59
N ALA A 52 -3.08 4.06 3.75
CA ALA A 52 -2.01 4.96 4.19
C ALA A 52 -0.68 4.22 4.35
N LEU A 53 -0.69 3.02 4.95
CA LEU A 53 0.49 2.15 5.03
C LEU A 53 1.01 1.75 3.65
N HIS A 54 0.12 1.45 2.69
CA HIS A 54 0.49 1.13 1.32
C HIS A 54 1.19 2.31 0.61
N GLU A 55 0.70 3.54 0.76
CA GLU A 55 1.37 4.71 0.20
C GLU A 55 2.76 4.94 0.81
N ILE A 56 2.92 4.71 2.12
CA ILE A 56 4.25 4.72 2.76
C ILE A 56 5.12 3.59 2.19
N GLY A 57 4.54 2.41 1.95
CA GLY A 57 5.19 1.26 1.32
C GLY A 57 5.72 1.57 -0.08
N HIS A 58 5.10 2.47 -0.84
CA HIS A 58 5.68 2.93 -2.11
C HIS A 58 6.96 3.77 -1.95
N ILE A 59 7.23 4.31 -0.76
CA ILE A 59 8.48 5.02 -0.45
C ILE A 59 9.52 4.05 0.14
N LEU A 60 9.09 3.23 1.10
CA LEU A 60 9.98 2.45 1.98
C LEU A 60 10.05 0.96 1.64
N GLY A 61 9.10 0.44 0.88
CA GLY A 61 9.05 -0.97 0.50
C GLY A 61 10.13 -1.34 -0.50
N ASP A 62 10.38 -2.64 -0.59
CA ASP A 62 11.31 -3.20 -1.57
C ASP A 62 10.69 -3.19 -2.98
N HIS A 63 11.47 -3.61 -3.99
CA HIS A 63 11.02 -3.78 -5.37
C HIS A 63 10.54 -2.50 -6.10
N GLN A 64 10.78 -1.31 -5.54
CA GLN A 64 10.32 -0.04 -6.13
C GLN A 64 11.06 0.37 -7.42
N GLY A 65 12.06 -0.39 -7.85
CA GLY A 65 12.74 -0.25 -9.14
C GLY A 65 12.13 -1.10 -10.26
N GLY A 66 11.24 -2.05 -9.94
CA GLY A 66 10.71 -3.02 -10.90
C GLY A 66 9.49 -2.55 -11.70
N THR A 67 8.72 -3.52 -12.16
CA THR A 67 7.44 -3.31 -12.86
C THR A 67 6.39 -2.66 -11.96
N ARG A 68 5.23 -2.31 -12.52
CA ARG A 68 4.12 -1.82 -11.69
C ARG A 68 3.65 -2.89 -10.69
N LEU A 69 3.61 -4.17 -11.07
CA LEU A 69 3.23 -5.25 -10.17
C LEU A 69 4.24 -5.46 -9.05
N ASP A 70 5.53 -5.37 -9.35
CA ASP A 70 6.60 -5.42 -8.34
C ASP A 70 6.46 -4.30 -7.30
N LYS A 71 6.18 -3.08 -7.77
CA LYS A 71 5.98 -1.91 -6.89
C LYS A 71 4.78 -2.09 -5.98
N GLU A 72 3.66 -2.58 -6.51
CA GLU A 72 2.45 -2.87 -5.73
C GLU A 72 2.71 -3.97 -4.70
N TYR A 73 3.33 -5.08 -5.12
CA TYR A 73 3.71 -6.18 -4.24
C TYR A 73 4.58 -5.69 -3.08
N GLY A 74 5.69 -5.00 -3.38
CA GLY A 74 6.61 -4.49 -2.37
C GLY A 74 5.93 -3.51 -1.40
N ALA A 75 5.05 -2.65 -1.90
CA ALA A 75 4.31 -1.70 -1.05
C ALA A 75 3.33 -2.40 -0.11
N TRP A 76 2.58 -3.40 -0.58
CA TRP A 76 1.65 -4.17 0.26
C TRP A 76 2.37 -5.09 1.25
N CYS A 77 3.49 -5.71 0.86
CA CYS A 77 4.35 -6.47 1.78
C CYS A 77 4.86 -5.58 2.92
N TRP A 78 5.38 -4.39 2.57
CA TRP A 78 5.83 -3.43 3.57
C TRP A 78 4.69 -3.00 4.49
N ALA A 79 3.52 -2.69 3.92
CA ALA A 79 2.33 -2.29 4.68
C ALA A 79 1.92 -3.36 5.69
N LYS A 80 1.83 -4.62 5.26
CA LYS A 80 1.43 -5.75 6.11
C LYS A 80 2.45 -6.01 7.23
N LYS A 81 3.75 -5.92 6.93
CA LYS A 81 4.84 -6.10 7.91
C LYS A 81 4.87 -4.99 8.98
N ASN A 82 4.58 -3.75 8.59
CA ASN A 82 4.68 -2.59 9.50
C ASN A 82 3.34 -2.21 10.14
N ALA A 83 2.24 -2.88 9.80
CA ALA A 83 0.96 -2.57 10.38
C ALA A 83 0.92 -2.93 11.86
N ALA A 84 0.55 -1.97 12.71
CA ALA A 84 0.29 -2.24 14.12
C ALA A 84 -0.85 -3.24 14.37
N THR A 85 -1.73 -3.44 13.38
CA THR A 85 -2.73 -4.50 13.32
C THR A 85 -3.09 -4.72 11.85
N TRP A 86 -3.37 -5.96 11.47
CA TRP A 86 -3.79 -6.31 10.13
C TRP A 86 -5.06 -7.16 10.18
N SER A 87 -6.22 -6.52 9.97
CA SER A 87 -7.51 -7.20 10.09
C SER A 87 -7.91 -7.90 8.79
N HIS A 88 -8.87 -8.82 8.88
CA HIS A 88 -9.44 -9.49 7.71
C HIS A 88 -10.04 -8.49 6.69
N THR A 89 -10.61 -7.37 7.16
CA THR A 89 -11.09 -6.28 6.29
C THR A 89 -9.95 -5.63 5.51
N MET A 90 -8.78 -5.44 6.14
CA MET A 90 -7.59 -4.88 5.48
C MET A 90 -7.02 -5.85 4.46
N GLU A 91 -6.95 -7.14 4.82
CA GLU A 91 -6.54 -8.23 3.92
C GLU A 91 -7.43 -8.29 2.67
N ASN A 92 -8.76 -8.27 2.83
CA ASN A 92 -9.70 -8.26 1.70
C ASN A 92 -9.56 -6.99 0.85
N ALA A 93 -9.33 -5.84 1.48
CA ALA A 93 -9.12 -4.57 0.80
C ALA A 93 -7.82 -4.55 -0.03
N MET A 94 -6.74 -5.18 0.47
CA MET A 94 -5.50 -5.41 -0.27
C MET A 94 -5.75 -6.33 -1.46
N ARG A 95 -6.31 -7.53 -1.22
CA ARG A 95 -6.56 -8.54 -2.26
C ARG A 95 -7.40 -8.00 -3.41
N LYS A 96 -8.48 -7.28 -3.10
CA LYS A 96 -9.33 -6.63 -4.12
C LYS A 96 -8.53 -5.67 -5.02
N ARG A 97 -7.61 -4.89 -4.45
CA ARG A 97 -6.79 -3.94 -5.21
C ARG A 97 -5.71 -4.65 -6.03
N LEU A 98 -5.06 -5.66 -5.45
CA LEU A 98 -4.06 -6.47 -6.15
C LEU A 98 -4.66 -7.18 -7.37
N ARG A 99 -5.87 -7.75 -7.25
CA ARG A 99 -6.60 -8.35 -8.38
C ARG A 99 -6.82 -7.35 -9.52
N ASN A 100 -7.27 -6.13 -9.22
CA ASN A 100 -7.43 -5.10 -10.25
C ASN A 100 -6.11 -4.81 -11.00
N TYR A 101 -4.97 -4.82 -10.32
CA TYR A 101 -3.67 -4.63 -10.97
C TYR A 101 -3.27 -5.82 -11.84
N ILE A 102 -3.53 -7.05 -11.38
CA ILE A 102 -3.27 -8.27 -12.13
C ILE A 102 -4.15 -8.32 -13.39
N ASP A 103 -5.44 -8.06 -13.25
CA ASP A 103 -6.37 -8.04 -14.39
C ASP A 103 -5.96 -6.98 -15.41
N ARG A 104 -5.58 -5.78 -14.93
CA ARG A 104 -5.07 -4.73 -15.81
C ARG A 104 -3.78 -5.15 -16.51
N ALA A 105 -2.87 -5.83 -15.82
CA ALA A 105 -1.65 -6.34 -16.43
C ALA A 105 -1.94 -7.41 -17.49
N ARG A 106 -2.83 -8.38 -17.19
CA ARG A 106 -3.26 -9.42 -18.13
C ARG A 106 -3.90 -8.83 -19.40
N ASN A 107 -4.69 -7.77 -19.24
CA ASN A 107 -5.36 -7.10 -20.36
C ASN A 107 -4.44 -6.14 -21.14
N HIS A 108 -3.22 -5.88 -20.66
CA HIS A 108 -2.31 -4.94 -21.30
C HIS A 108 -1.54 -5.61 -22.44
N LYS A 109 -1.70 -5.12 -23.68
CA LYS A 109 -1.08 -5.71 -24.88
C LYS A 109 0.44 -5.90 -24.80
N THR A 110 1.14 -5.01 -24.10
CA THR A 110 2.62 -4.98 -24.04
C THR A 110 3.21 -5.34 -22.68
N ALA A 111 2.40 -5.44 -21.61
CA ALA A 111 2.90 -5.71 -20.27
C ALA A 111 2.36 -7.07 -19.82
N LYS A 112 3.17 -8.13 -19.93
CA LYS A 112 2.75 -9.46 -19.48
C LYS A 112 2.81 -9.54 -17.96
N CYS A 113 1.73 -10.01 -17.33
CA CYS A 113 1.76 -10.46 -15.94
C CYS A 113 2.49 -11.82 -15.92
N PRO A 114 3.66 -11.96 -15.27
CA PRO A 114 4.31 -13.26 -15.15
C PRO A 114 3.40 -14.22 -14.38
N GLU A 115 3.27 -15.46 -14.84
CA GLU A 115 2.42 -16.47 -14.20
C GLU A 115 2.89 -16.80 -12.76
N ASN A 116 4.19 -16.73 -12.51
CA ASN A 116 4.81 -17.01 -11.21
C ASN A 116 5.18 -15.73 -10.42
N HIS A 117 4.46 -14.63 -10.63
CA HIS A 117 4.77 -13.38 -9.94
C HIS A 117 4.48 -13.51 -8.43
N PRO A 118 5.38 -13.05 -7.51
CA PRO A 118 5.21 -13.21 -6.06
C PRO A 118 3.97 -12.52 -5.47
N ILE A 119 3.30 -11.68 -6.26
CA ILE A 119 2.01 -11.07 -5.90
C ILE A 119 0.91 -12.10 -5.64
N PHE A 120 0.99 -13.29 -6.26
CA PHE A 120 0.01 -14.36 -6.06
C PHE A 120 0.09 -14.93 -4.64
N SER A 121 1.26 -14.91 -3.98
CA SER A 121 1.38 -15.34 -2.59
C SER A 121 0.63 -14.43 -1.61
N LEU A 122 0.35 -13.17 -1.98
CA LEU A 122 -0.50 -12.27 -1.20
C LEU A 122 -2.00 -12.52 -1.42
N LEU A 123 -2.35 -13.38 -2.39
CA LEU A 123 -3.72 -13.74 -2.73
C LEU A 123 -4.12 -15.14 -2.25
N GLU A 124 -3.17 -15.95 -1.79
CA GLU A 124 -3.40 -17.27 -1.23
C GLU A 124 -3.70 -17.15 0.27
N VAL A 125 -4.65 -17.93 0.79
CA VAL A 125 -4.89 -18.12 2.24
C VAL A 125 -4.50 -19.55 2.55
#